data_AF-A0A7Y3LMN5-F1
#
_entry.id   AF-A0A7Y3LMN5-F1
#
_cell.length_a   1.000
_cell.length_b   1.000
_cell.length_c   1.000
_cell.angle_alpha   90.00
_cell.angle_beta   90.00
_cell.angle_gamma   90.00
#
_symmetry.space_group_name_H-M   'P 1'
#
loop_
_entity.id
_entity.type
_entity.pdbx_description
1 polymer ?
#
loop_
_entity_poly.entity_id
_entity_poly.type
_entity_poly.pdbx_seq_one_letter_code
_entity_poly.pdbx_strand_id
1 'polypeptide(L)'
;EQRRSLFGFDKNIASRKGEPLGAQVMENGLGALRGAIGTPNQLRDLITRYEHAGIDQIIFVSQCGRNKHDHICESLKLFANEVMGEFHERAPEIEAKKEEELKPYIEQALKRREPARQSPADYVIGAAAQI
;
A
#
# COMPACT_ATOMS: atom_id res chain seq x y z
N GLU A 1 -0.54 3.41 27.53
CA GLU A 1 -1.46 2.25 27.42
C GLU A 1 -2.94 2.61 27.24
N GLN A 2 -3.47 3.64 27.89
CA GLN A 2 -4.92 3.93 27.97
C GLN A 2 -5.68 4.17 26.65
N ARG A 3 -5.03 4.45 25.52
CA ARG A 3 -5.69 4.71 24.23
C ARG A 3 -5.70 3.51 23.28
N ARG A 4 -5.07 2.40 23.64
CA ARG A 4 -4.90 1.25 22.73
C ARG A 4 -6.25 0.65 22.30
N SER A 5 -7.23 0.64 23.20
CA SER A 5 -8.59 0.14 22.95
C SER A 5 -9.35 0.93 21.88
N LEU A 6 -9.21 2.27 21.88
CA LEU A 6 -9.87 3.17 20.93
C LEU A 6 -9.46 2.92 19.47
N PHE A 7 -8.22 2.46 19.26
CA PHE A 7 -7.67 2.16 17.94
C PHE A 7 -7.62 0.66 17.66
N GLY A 8 -8.31 -0.15 18.46
CA GLY A 8 -8.38 -1.60 18.31
C GLY A 8 -7.12 -2.35 18.72
N PHE A 9 -6.04 -1.74 19.21
CA PHE A 9 -4.80 -2.44 19.58
C PHE A 9 -4.81 -3.11 20.98
N ASP A 10 -5.99 -3.36 21.54
CA ASP A 10 -6.17 -4.02 22.84
C ASP A 10 -6.39 -5.54 22.67
N LYS A 11 -5.49 -6.32 23.27
CA LYS A 11 -5.50 -7.79 23.25
C LYS A 11 -6.73 -8.39 23.94
N ASN A 12 -7.31 -7.69 24.92
CA ASN A 12 -8.45 -8.17 25.70
C ASN A 12 -9.80 -7.93 25.02
N ILE A 13 -9.86 -7.10 23.96
CA ILE A 13 -11.05 -6.93 23.13
C ILE A 13 -11.17 -8.10 22.16
N ALA A 14 -10.05 -8.52 21.56
CA ALA A 14 -9.99 -9.66 20.65
C ALA A 14 -10.41 -11.00 21.26
N SER A 15 -10.30 -11.16 22.58
CA SER A 15 -10.57 -12.45 23.25
C SER A 15 -11.98 -12.59 23.83
N ARG A 16 -12.77 -11.52 23.96
CA ARG A 16 -14.01 -11.53 24.77
C ARG A 16 -15.27 -12.04 24.07
N LYS A 17 -15.31 -12.12 22.73
CA LYS A 17 -16.55 -12.45 22.00
C LYS A 17 -16.47 -13.66 21.07
N GLY A 18 -15.33 -14.31 20.93
CA GLY A 18 -15.18 -15.46 20.02
C GLY A 18 -15.32 -15.11 18.52
N GLU A 19 -15.55 -13.85 18.18
CA GLU A 19 -15.58 -13.36 16.80
C GLU A 19 -14.18 -12.96 16.34
N PRO A 20 -13.81 -13.25 15.07
CA PRO A 20 -12.55 -12.80 14.51
C PRO A 20 -12.51 -11.27 14.54
N LEU A 21 -11.41 -10.74 15.08
CA LEU A 21 -11.15 -9.31 15.28
C LEU A 21 -11.36 -8.44 14.02
N GLY A 22 -11.37 -9.05 12.82
CA GLY A 22 -11.71 -8.37 11.57
C GLY A 22 -13.17 -7.89 11.49
N ALA A 23 -14.13 -8.64 12.04
CA ALA A 23 -15.55 -8.28 11.99
C ALA A 23 -15.85 -7.01 12.80
N GLN A 24 -15.32 -6.92 14.02
CA GLN A 24 -15.52 -5.76 14.92
C GLN A 24 -14.79 -4.50 14.44
N VAL A 25 -13.70 -4.68 13.69
CA VAL A 25 -12.92 -3.58 13.11
C VAL A 25 -13.61 -3.07 11.83
N MET A 26 -14.32 -3.91 11.07
CA MET A 26 -15.20 -3.46 9.98
C MET A 26 -16.47 -2.76 10.50
N GLU A 27 -17.09 -3.28 11.55
CA GLU A 27 -18.32 -2.74 12.16
C GLU A 27 -18.16 -1.28 12.63
N ASN A 28 -16.95 -0.91 13.08
CA ASN A 28 -16.61 0.45 13.50
C ASN A 28 -15.96 1.32 12.40
N GLY A 29 -15.90 0.86 11.14
CA GLY A 29 -15.22 1.58 10.05
C GLY A 29 -13.69 1.67 10.22
N LEU A 30 -13.13 0.92 11.18
CA LEU A 30 -11.70 0.89 11.52
C LEU A 30 -10.90 -0.11 10.66
N GLY A 31 -11.52 -0.77 9.68
CA GLY A 31 -10.89 -1.75 8.78
C GLY A 31 -9.62 -1.25 8.10
N ALA A 32 -9.55 0.04 7.80
CA ALA A 32 -8.38 0.73 7.25
C ALA A 32 -7.48 1.37 8.33
N LEU A 33 -7.96 1.50 9.57
CA LEU A 33 -7.27 2.22 10.64
C LEU A 33 -6.11 1.45 11.30
N ARG A 34 -5.94 0.17 10.97
CA ARG A 34 -4.73 -0.59 11.35
C ARG A 34 -3.60 -0.54 10.33
N GLY A 35 -3.79 -0.01 9.12
CA GLY A 35 -2.72 0.16 8.13
C GLY A 35 -1.83 -1.08 7.94
N ALA A 36 -2.37 -2.16 7.36
CA ALA A 36 -1.65 -3.43 7.14
C ALA A 36 -0.92 -4.02 8.37
N ILE A 37 -1.43 -3.77 9.59
CA ILE A 37 -0.94 -4.40 10.83
C ILE A 37 -1.86 -5.57 11.21
N GLY A 38 -1.32 -6.78 11.21
CA GLY A 38 -2.06 -7.99 11.58
C GLY A 38 -1.35 -9.28 11.20
N THR A 39 -2.11 -10.38 11.21
CA THR A 39 -1.68 -11.69 10.70
C THR A 39 -1.70 -11.73 9.17
N PRO A 40 -0.97 -12.66 8.52
CA PRO A 40 -1.00 -12.83 7.06
C PRO A 40 -2.41 -12.95 6.49
N ASN A 41 -3.31 -13.72 7.13
CA ASN A 41 -4.70 -13.86 6.68
C ASN A 41 -5.46 -12.52 6.70
N GLN A 42 -5.27 -11.72 7.75
CA GLN A 42 -5.89 -10.38 7.83
C GLN A 42 -5.36 -9.43 6.74
N LEU A 43 -4.09 -9.58 6.33
CA LEU A 43 -3.52 -8.82 5.23
C LEU A 43 -4.08 -9.28 3.89
N ARG A 44 -4.25 -10.58 3.65
CA ARG A 44 -4.91 -11.09 2.43
C ARG A 44 -6.33 -10.51 2.30
N ASP A 45 -7.12 -10.55 3.38
CA ASP A 45 -8.48 -9.99 3.39
C ASP A 45 -8.48 -8.47 3.15
N LEU A 46 -7.50 -7.74 3.67
CA LEU A 46 -7.36 -6.30 3.44
C LEU A 46 -7.00 -5.99 1.99
N ILE A 47 -5.97 -6.65 1.45
CA ILE A 47 -5.44 -6.41 0.10
C ILE A 47 -6.45 -6.85 -0.95
N THR A 48 -7.16 -7.95 -0.73
CA THR A 48 -8.27 -8.38 -1.62
C THR A 48 -9.35 -7.30 -1.73
N ARG A 49 -9.72 -6.66 -0.62
CA ARG A 49 -10.67 -5.52 -0.68
C ARG A 49 -10.10 -4.31 -1.40
N TYR A 50 -8.80 -4.05 -1.29
CA TYR A 50 -8.13 -2.98 -2.03
C TYR A 50 -8.09 -3.27 -3.54
N GLU A 51 -7.72 -4.49 -3.93
CA GLU A 51 -7.74 -4.97 -5.31
C GLU A 51 -9.15 -4.84 -5.91
N HIS A 52 -10.19 -5.28 -5.20
CA HIS A 52 -11.59 -5.09 -5.62
C HIS A 52 -12.03 -3.63 -5.74
N ALA A 53 -11.41 -2.72 -4.98
CA ALA A 53 -11.65 -1.28 -5.08
C ALA A 53 -10.86 -0.62 -6.22
N GLY A 54 -10.03 -1.38 -6.96
CA GLY A 54 -9.19 -0.88 -8.05
C GLY A 54 -7.86 -0.29 -7.59
N ILE A 55 -7.43 -0.55 -6.34
CA ILE A 55 -6.09 -0.18 -5.88
C ILE A 55 -5.10 -1.20 -6.46
N ASP A 56 -4.14 -0.70 -7.22
CA ASP A 56 -3.12 -1.48 -7.94
C ASP A 56 -1.73 -1.41 -7.29
N GLN A 57 -1.54 -0.48 -6.34
CA GLN A 57 -0.27 -0.28 -5.64
C GLN A 57 -0.48 -0.07 -4.14
N ILE A 58 0.40 -0.70 -3.35
CA ILE A 58 0.46 -0.56 -1.90
C ILE A 58 1.88 -0.16 -1.51
N ILE A 59 1.99 0.91 -0.73
CA ILE A 59 3.27 1.41 -0.21
C ILE A 59 3.31 1.18 1.30
N PHE A 60 4.33 0.47 1.77
CA PHE A 60 4.55 0.26 3.19
C PHE A 60 5.42 1.37 3.79
N VAL A 61 4.93 2.00 4.86
CA VAL A 61 5.68 2.99 5.65
C VAL A 61 6.03 2.37 7.00
N SER A 62 6.94 1.38 7.00
CA SER A 62 7.26 0.58 8.19
C SER A 62 8.30 1.20 9.11
N GLN A 63 9.06 2.18 8.63
CA GLN A 63 10.13 2.89 9.34
C GLN A 63 9.64 4.12 10.14
N CYS A 64 8.33 4.34 10.20
CA CYS A 64 7.78 5.45 10.99
C CYS A 64 7.79 5.11 12.49
N GLY A 65 8.28 6.04 13.33
CA GLY A 65 8.26 5.91 14.78
C GLY A 65 9.46 5.13 15.34
N ARG A 66 9.21 4.26 16.32
CA ARG A 66 10.25 3.55 17.09
C ARG A 66 10.33 2.06 16.75
N ASN A 67 10.03 1.70 15.50
CA ASN A 67 10.14 0.32 15.04
C ASN A 67 11.60 -0.10 14.95
N LYS A 68 11.92 -1.31 15.42
CA LYS A 68 13.26 -1.88 15.27
C LYS A 68 13.48 -2.30 13.82
N HIS A 69 14.70 -2.10 13.32
CA HIS A 69 15.08 -2.51 11.97
C HIS A 69 14.80 -3.99 11.71
N ASP A 70 15.21 -4.87 12.65
CA ASP A 70 15.05 -6.32 12.50
C ASP A 70 13.57 -6.72 12.33
N HIS A 71 12.67 -6.12 13.11
CA HIS A 71 11.23 -6.38 12.99
C HIS A 71 10.67 -5.91 11.64
N ILE A 72 11.17 -4.79 11.09
CA ILE A 72 10.77 -4.33 9.76
C ILE A 72 11.20 -5.37 8.73
N CYS A 73 12.47 -5.81 8.76
CA CYS A 73 12.98 -6.81 7.83
C CYS A 73 12.24 -8.16 7.95
N GLU A 74 11.95 -8.62 9.16
CA GLU A 74 11.16 -9.84 9.40
C GLU A 74 9.74 -9.70 8.84
N SER A 75 9.06 -8.58 9.07
CA SER A 75 7.70 -8.36 8.55
C SER A 75 7.65 -8.34 7.02
N LEU A 76 8.65 -7.74 6.36
CA LEU A 76 8.74 -7.73 4.90
C LEU A 76 8.99 -9.14 4.33
N LYS A 77 9.84 -9.94 4.98
CA LYS A 77 10.06 -11.35 4.58
C LYS A 77 8.80 -12.18 4.76
N LEU A 78 8.10 -12.01 5.88
CA LEU A 78 6.84 -12.69 6.15
C LEU A 78 5.77 -12.33 5.11
N PHE A 79 5.65 -11.04 4.77
CA PHE A 79 4.73 -10.57 3.74
C PHE A 79 5.04 -11.20 2.37
N ALA A 80 6.32 -11.18 1.96
CA ALA A 80 6.74 -11.74 0.68
C ALA A 80 6.44 -13.24 0.56
N ASN A 81 6.68 -14.00 1.64
CA ASN A 81 6.51 -15.45 1.64
C ASN A 81 5.04 -15.88 1.77
N GLU A 82 4.26 -15.19 2.60
CA GLU A 82 2.93 -15.66 2.98
C GLU A 82 1.81 -14.95 2.21
N VAL A 83 1.98 -13.70 1.80
CA VAL A 83 0.86 -12.88 1.31
C VAL A 83 1.04 -12.47 -0.14
N MET A 84 2.24 -12.05 -0.53
CA MET A 84 2.47 -11.34 -1.80
C MET A 84 2.15 -12.18 -3.05
N GLY A 85 2.42 -13.50 -3.01
CA GLY A 85 2.39 -14.37 -4.20
C GLY A 85 1.10 -14.28 -5.02
N GLU A 86 -0.05 -14.46 -4.38
CA GLU A 86 -1.34 -14.51 -5.07
C GLU A 86 -1.71 -13.21 -5.80
N PHE A 87 -1.33 -12.05 -5.22
CA PHE A 87 -1.58 -10.74 -5.84
C PHE A 87 -0.58 -10.46 -6.95
N HIS A 88 0.67 -10.88 -6.76
CA HIS A 88 1.71 -10.72 -7.79
C HIS A 88 1.40 -11.53 -9.04
N GLU A 89 0.82 -12.73 -8.90
CA GLU A 89 0.38 -13.57 -10.02
C GLU A 89 -0.71 -12.91 -10.86
N ARG A 90 -1.65 -12.17 -10.23
CA ARG A 90 -2.75 -11.48 -10.93
C ARG A 90 -2.39 -10.10 -11.47
N ALA A 91 -1.37 -9.45 -10.92
CA ALA A 91 -1.00 -8.07 -11.26
C ALA A 91 -0.80 -7.83 -12.77
N PRO A 92 -0.13 -8.70 -13.56
CA PRO A 92 0.07 -8.46 -14.99
C PRO A 92 -1.23 -8.35 -15.79
N GLU A 93 -2.23 -9.16 -15.47
CA GLU A 93 -3.54 -9.14 -16.14
C GLU A 93 -4.29 -7.84 -15.82
N ILE A 94 -4.29 -7.45 -14.54
CA ILE A 94 -4.94 -6.21 -14.07
C ILE A 94 -4.27 -4.99 -14.72
N GLU A 95 -2.94 -4.95 -14.78
CA GLU A 95 -2.19 -3.86 -15.41
C GLU A 95 -2.49 -3.76 -16.91
N ALA A 96 -2.52 -4.88 -17.64
CA ALA A 96 -2.83 -4.89 -19.07
C ALA A 96 -4.25 -4.37 -19.35
N LYS A 97 -5.24 -4.81 -18.56
CA LYS A 97 -6.61 -4.34 -18.66
C LYS A 97 -6.70 -2.83 -18.38
N LYS A 98 -6.07 -2.37 -17.32
CA LYS A 98 -6.01 -0.95 -16.96
C LYS A 98 -5.36 -0.11 -18.08
N GLU A 99 -4.27 -0.60 -18.66
CA GLU A 99 -3.58 0.07 -19.77
C GLU A 99 -4.50 0.20 -21.00
N GLU A 100 -5.18 -0.88 -21.38
CA GLU A 100 -6.14 -0.89 -22.49
C GLU A 100 -7.29 0.11 -22.25
N GLU A 101 -7.89 0.07 -21.06
CA GLU A 101 -8.98 0.97 -20.67
C GLU A 101 -8.54 2.44 -20.64
N LEU A 102 -7.34 2.73 -20.12
CA LEU A 102 -6.85 4.10 -19.95
C LEU A 102 -6.31 4.72 -21.24
N LYS A 103 -5.84 3.90 -22.20
CA LYS A 103 -5.22 4.36 -23.45
C LYS A 103 -5.98 5.48 -24.18
N PRO A 104 -7.29 5.36 -24.50
CA PRO A 104 -8.00 6.43 -25.21
C PRO A 104 -8.09 7.73 -24.41
N TYR A 105 -8.18 7.66 -23.09
CA TYR A 105 -8.23 8.84 -22.22
C TYR A 105 -6.87 9.53 -22.11
N ILE A 106 -5.79 8.74 -22.02
CA ILE A 106 -4.41 9.24 -22.03
C ILE A 106 -4.14 9.95 -23.35
N GLU A 107 -4.49 9.36 -24.49
CA GLU A 107 -4.31 9.98 -25.81
C GLU A 107 -5.06 11.32 -25.92
N GLN A 108 -6.30 11.39 -25.43
CA GLN A 108 -7.08 12.64 -25.38
C GLN A 108 -6.49 13.68 -24.43
N ALA A 109 -5.92 13.26 -23.31
CA ALA A 109 -5.26 14.17 -22.36
C ALA A 109 -3.95 14.72 -22.94
N LEU A 110 -3.14 13.87 -23.57
CA LEU A 110 -1.87 14.26 -24.18
C LEU A 110 -2.06 15.23 -25.36
N LYS A 111 -3.11 15.07 -26.17
CA LYS A 111 -3.46 16.01 -27.25
C LYS A 111 -3.72 17.44 -26.78
N ARG A 112 -4.12 17.63 -25.51
CA ARG A 112 -4.38 18.95 -24.92
C ARG A 112 -3.11 19.63 -24.41
N ARG A 113 -2.00 18.90 -24.32
CA ARG A 113 -0.74 19.37 -23.72
C ARG A 113 0.23 19.81 -24.81
N GLU A 114 0.91 20.92 -24.57
CA GLU A 114 2.12 21.26 -25.33
C GLU A 114 3.18 20.15 -25.17
N PRO A 115 4.00 19.89 -26.21
CA PRO A 115 5.04 18.88 -26.16
C PRO A 115 6.06 19.15 -25.06
N ALA A 116 6.80 18.11 -24.65
CA ALA A 116 7.87 18.27 -23.66
C ALA A 116 8.91 19.29 -24.17
N ARG A 117 9.38 20.17 -23.29
CA ARG A 117 10.45 21.11 -23.62
C ARG A 117 11.70 20.31 -23.97
N GLN A 118 12.36 20.69 -25.05
CA GLN A 118 13.67 20.13 -25.38
C GLN A 118 14.73 20.83 -24.52
N SER A 119 15.64 20.04 -23.94
CA SER A 119 16.82 20.60 -23.32
C SER A 119 17.72 21.19 -24.41
N PRO A 120 18.30 22.39 -24.21
CA PRO A 120 19.39 22.87 -25.04
C PRO A 120 20.53 21.86 -25.08
N ALA A 121 21.19 21.72 -26.24
CA ALA A 121 22.28 20.77 -26.43
C ALA A 121 23.51 21.07 -25.55
N ASP A 122 23.65 22.32 -25.13
CA ASP A 122 24.70 22.86 -24.27
C ASP A 122 24.29 22.99 -22.80
N TYR A 123 23.15 22.41 -22.41
CA TYR A 123 22.68 22.46 -21.03
C TYR A 123 23.62 21.66 -20.11
N VAL A 124 24.30 22.36 -19.20
CA VAL A 124 25.19 21.76 -18.19
C VAL A 124 24.73 22.15 -16.80
N ILE A 125 24.54 21.16 -15.93
CA ILE A 125 24.39 21.37 -14.48
C ILE A 125 25.79 21.30 -13.87
N GLY A 126 26.39 22.46 -13.59
CA GLY A 126 27.68 22.53 -12.90
C GLY A 126 27.57 22.05 -11.45
N ALA A 127 28.56 21.31 -10.97
CA ALA A 127 28.68 21.01 -9.55
C ALA A 127 28.92 22.31 -8.77
N ALA A 128 28.11 22.58 -7.74
CA ALA A 128 28.42 23.65 -6.80
C ALA A 128 29.64 23.21 -5.97
N ALA A 129 30.76 23.91 -6.11
CA ALA A 129 31.88 23.76 -5.18
C ALA A 129 31.42 24.17 -3.78
N GLN A 130 31.39 23.23 -2.84
CA GLN A 130 31.20 23.54 -1.43
C GLN A 130 32.51 24.16 -0.92
N ILE A 131 32.45 25.44 -0.52
CA ILE A 131 33.51 26.13 0.25
C ILE A 131 33.26 25.86 1.73
#